data_AF-A0A3P7GEP0-F1
#
_entry.id   AF-A0A3P7GEP0-F1
#
_cell.length_a   1.000
_cell.length_b   1.000
_cell.length_c   1.000
_cell.angle_alpha   90.00
_cell.angle_beta   90.00
_cell.angle_gamma   90.00
#
_symmetry.space_group_name_H-M   'P 1'
#
loop_
_entity.id
_entity.type
_entity.pdbx_description
1 polymer ?
#
loop_
_entity_poly.entity_id
_entity_poly.type
_entity_poly.pdbx_seq_one_letter_code
_entity_poly.pdbx_strand_id
1 'polypeptide(L)'
;MEDRALDTSWIDISYYLPPVFGAQEREWVIRPLLAGTNFISINDYMYLYSSNSISEHLSCFSEFIREQAVVAAADQKQKSCLKTNKSVLVPSEEIPTRGLEKRGKSGGFSGRSREIKTKHVKKKYLKRTVGSEDEEDPVEICIESYLPQDELLSLLRASVGIDAPEDLVEGLLEKLLPKIHENFLSLVKSVYFQTSDSSKSRDRCLAEKDSLISTILGIQLLERGSLAVDDVQLRIQLFRQLIRSEVSTLVNRLYVLLALNYDIGWPNLTANNISSDKGKEEEQKKCDDEEVSIGHSIELNPGNITPQHRDALADLLGTMGDGPMKEASLLVQSINACLRANPEHSVSVESLSLDEILSLCDDLAHFHLGINLSVSLLRGGSGKRNRQDRLLAFEIARKTEQQMIDAAKAGGENYLACVSLAGAALFGQCLAGWPLPVHGKLVPRLSAWISSMLSSPTKSYVNYAAAVNELRAAKAGEQLTELAELVMKGARRGGDKSVVSELAKKDLVDQLCATASRCLRAMEVNSGKSSTD
;
A
#
# COMPACT_ATOMS: atom_id res chain seq x y z
N MET A 1 -22.25 -47.14 -23.12
CA MET A 1 -20.81 -47.06 -23.39
C MET A 1 -20.11 -47.21 -22.06
N GLU A 2 -19.95 -48.46 -21.64
CA GLU A 2 -19.13 -48.83 -20.48
C GLU A 2 -18.08 -49.79 -21.03
N ASP A 3 -16.85 -49.32 -21.19
CA ASP A 3 -15.68 -49.85 -20.49
C ASP A 3 -14.36 -49.41 -21.18
N ARG A 4 -13.35 -49.15 -20.32
CA ARG A 4 -11.91 -48.92 -20.55
C ARG A 4 -11.39 -47.46 -20.67
N ALA A 5 -10.63 -47.12 -19.62
CA ALA A 5 -9.66 -46.02 -19.45
C ALA A 5 -10.20 -44.64 -19.04
N LEU A 6 -10.59 -44.54 -17.77
CA LEU A 6 -10.83 -43.30 -17.00
C LEU A 6 -9.53 -42.53 -16.69
N ASP A 7 -8.70 -42.21 -17.69
CA ASP A 7 -7.55 -41.30 -17.49
C ASP A 7 -7.20 -40.43 -18.71
N THR A 8 -8.06 -40.39 -19.73
CA THR A 8 -7.92 -39.42 -20.83
C THR A 8 -8.98 -38.33 -20.68
N SER A 9 -8.54 -37.09 -20.48
CA SER A 9 -9.37 -35.89 -20.30
C SER A 9 -10.20 -35.49 -21.55
N TRP A 10 -10.14 -36.31 -22.60
CA TRP A 10 -10.72 -36.08 -23.91
C TRP A 10 -11.23 -37.38 -24.54
N ILE A 11 -12.20 -37.24 -25.44
CA ILE A 11 -12.83 -38.36 -26.18
C ILE A 11 -12.66 -38.09 -27.67
N ASP A 12 -12.08 -39.05 -28.39
CA ASP A 12 -12.02 -39.04 -29.84
C ASP A 12 -13.31 -39.61 -30.44
N ILE A 13 -14.05 -38.78 -31.17
CA ILE A 13 -15.33 -39.12 -31.79
C ILE A 13 -15.11 -39.81 -33.15
N SER A 14 -13.96 -39.61 -33.79
CA SER A 14 -13.69 -40.16 -35.12
C SER A 14 -13.79 -41.69 -35.17
N TYR A 15 -13.56 -42.37 -34.04
CA TYR A 15 -13.73 -43.82 -33.91
C TYR A 15 -15.19 -44.29 -33.80
N TYR A 16 -16.12 -43.39 -33.48
CA TYR A 16 -17.53 -43.71 -33.26
C TYR A 16 -18.44 -43.30 -34.42
N LEU A 17 -17.97 -42.42 -35.30
CA LEU A 17 -18.72 -41.96 -36.47
C LEU A 17 -18.07 -42.42 -37.77
N PRO A 18 -18.85 -42.71 -38.83
CA PRO A 18 -18.29 -43.03 -40.13
C PRO A 18 -17.44 -41.87 -40.66
N PRO A 19 -16.27 -42.14 -41.28
CA PRO A 19 -15.36 -41.11 -41.78
C PRO A 19 -15.96 -40.27 -42.93
N VAL A 20 -17.11 -40.68 -43.47
CA VAL A 20 -17.87 -39.97 -44.49
C VAL A 20 -18.63 -38.76 -43.92
N PHE A 21 -18.76 -38.67 -42.60
CA PHE A 21 -19.45 -37.56 -41.95
C PHE A 21 -18.51 -36.35 -41.92
N GLY A 22 -18.92 -35.26 -42.55
CA GLY A 22 -18.23 -33.98 -42.47
C GLY A 22 -18.50 -33.26 -41.15
N ALA A 23 -17.93 -32.06 -41.00
CA ALA A 23 -18.07 -31.23 -39.79
C ALA A 23 -19.54 -30.97 -39.42
N GLN A 24 -20.37 -30.69 -40.42
CA GLN A 24 -21.77 -30.33 -40.25
C GLN A 24 -22.64 -31.54 -39.85
N GLU A 25 -22.38 -32.71 -40.43
CA GLU A 25 -23.07 -33.94 -40.05
C GLU A 25 -22.69 -34.39 -38.63
N ARG A 26 -21.40 -34.27 -38.26
CA ARG A 26 -20.95 -34.56 -36.88
C ARG A 26 -21.60 -33.62 -35.87
N GLU A 27 -21.65 -32.33 -36.19
CA GLU A 27 -22.33 -31.32 -35.37
C GLU A 27 -23.82 -31.67 -35.14
N TRP A 28 -24.55 -32.08 -36.18
CA TRP A 28 -25.98 -32.43 -36.06
C TRP A 28 -26.22 -33.65 -35.17
N VAL A 29 -25.32 -34.64 -35.19
CA VAL A 29 -25.45 -35.85 -34.37
C VAL A 29 -25.07 -35.57 -32.92
N ILE A 30 -24.03 -34.77 -32.69
CA ILE A 30 -23.39 -34.65 -31.39
C ILE A 30 -23.93 -33.48 -30.57
N ARG A 31 -24.20 -32.34 -31.19
CA ARG A 31 -24.73 -31.16 -30.48
C ARG A 31 -25.97 -31.47 -29.63
N PRO A 32 -26.97 -32.25 -30.08
CA PRO A 32 -28.11 -32.61 -29.25
C PRO A 32 -27.74 -33.46 -28.02
N LEU A 33 -26.68 -34.26 -28.12
CA LEU A 33 -26.19 -35.12 -27.04
C LEU A 33 -25.34 -34.36 -26.01
N LEU A 34 -24.77 -33.21 -26.41
CA LEU A 34 -24.03 -32.32 -25.51
C LEU A 34 -24.95 -31.47 -24.62
N ALA A 35 -26.23 -31.33 -24.98
CA ALA A 35 -27.20 -30.55 -24.22
C ALA A 35 -27.38 -31.10 -22.79
N GLY A 36 -26.92 -30.34 -21.80
CA GLY A 36 -26.96 -30.72 -20.38
C GLY A 36 -25.73 -31.46 -19.87
N THR A 37 -24.66 -31.55 -20.66
CA THR A 37 -23.36 -32.13 -20.26
C THR A 37 -22.28 -31.06 -20.12
N ASN A 38 -21.19 -31.39 -19.41
CA ASN A 38 -20.02 -30.51 -19.21
C ASN A 38 -18.97 -30.69 -20.32
N PHE A 39 -19.34 -31.14 -21.51
CA PHE A 39 -18.39 -31.39 -22.61
C PHE A 39 -18.46 -30.30 -23.68
N ILE A 40 -17.30 -29.89 -24.16
CA ILE A 40 -17.13 -28.91 -25.24
C ILE A 40 -16.56 -29.64 -26.45
N SER A 41 -17.09 -29.34 -27.63
CA SER A 41 -16.59 -29.84 -28.90
C SER A 41 -15.35 -29.08 -29.35
N ILE A 42 -14.33 -29.81 -29.79
CA ILE A 42 -13.07 -29.27 -30.31
C ILE A 42 -12.84 -29.79 -31.72
N ASN A 43 -12.28 -28.92 -32.57
CA ASN A 43 -11.96 -29.17 -33.97
C ASN A 43 -13.12 -29.84 -34.75
N ASP A 44 -14.15 -29.06 -35.09
CA ASP A 44 -15.30 -29.52 -35.89
C ASP A 44 -15.98 -30.80 -35.37
N TYR A 45 -16.18 -30.86 -34.05
CA TYR A 45 -16.81 -31.98 -33.35
C TYR A 45 -16.06 -33.31 -33.58
N MET A 46 -14.74 -33.26 -33.73
CA MET A 46 -13.91 -34.46 -33.83
C MET A 46 -13.49 -34.96 -32.45
N TYR A 47 -13.39 -34.05 -31.47
CA TYR A 47 -13.05 -34.39 -30.09
C TYR A 47 -14.02 -33.75 -29.10
N LEU A 48 -14.28 -34.42 -27.98
CA LEU A 48 -14.97 -33.84 -26.82
C LEU A 48 -13.99 -33.67 -25.66
N TYR A 49 -14.09 -32.54 -24.98
CA TYR A 49 -13.23 -32.22 -23.84
C TYR A 49 -14.06 -31.69 -22.67
N SER A 50 -13.67 -32.01 -21.43
CA SER A 50 -14.35 -31.54 -20.22
C SER A 50 -14.18 -30.03 -20.04
N SER A 51 -15.28 -29.28 -19.94
CA SER A 51 -15.29 -27.82 -19.74
C SER A 51 -14.54 -27.40 -18.47
N ASN A 52 -14.62 -28.22 -17.42
CA ASN A 52 -14.01 -27.92 -16.13
C ASN A 52 -12.48 -28.05 -16.19
N SER A 53 -11.98 -29.00 -16.98
CA SER A 53 -10.55 -29.23 -17.15
C SER A 53 -9.90 -28.21 -18.09
N ILE A 54 -10.65 -27.55 -18.98
CA ILE A 54 -10.12 -26.48 -19.85
C ILE A 54 -9.63 -25.30 -19.02
N SER A 55 -10.36 -24.89 -17.99
CA SER A 55 -9.94 -23.80 -17.11
C SER A 55 -8.69 -24.13 -16.29
N GLU A 56 -8.46 -25.40 -15.95
CA GLU A 56 -7.27 -25.83 -15.20
C GLU A 56 -5.99 -25.62 -16.02
N HIS A 57 -6.07 -25.72 -17.36
CA HIS A 57 -4.92 -25.45 -18.23
C HIS A 57 -4.55 -23.97 -18.30
N LEU A 58 -5.39 -23.03 -17.86
CA LEU A 58 -5.01 -21.61 -17.82
C LEU A 58 -3.82 -21.35 -16.90
N SER A 59 -3.64 -22.15 -15.83
CA SER A 59 -2.53 -21.95 -14.90
C SER A 59 -1.17 -22.28 -15.51
N CYS A 60 -1.09 -23.16 -16.52
CA CYS A 60 0.20 -23.53 -17.13
C CYS A 60 0.84 -22.36 -17.90
N PHE A 61 0.04 -21.39 -18.35
CA PHE A 61 0.52 -20.19 -19.03
C PHE A 61 0.85 -19.04 -18.09
N SER A 62 0.48 -19.13 -16.81
CA SER A 62 0.49 -17.97 -15.90
C SER A 62 1.88 -17.36 -15.65
N GLU A 63 2.92 -18.19 -15.57
CA GLU A 63 4.31 -17.76 -15.41
C GLU A 63 4.83 -17.14 -16.73
N PHE A 64 4.62 -17.85 -17.85
CA PHE A 64 5.03 -17.40 -19.18
C PHE A 64 4.37 -16.06 -19.58
N ILE A 65 3.06 -15.94 -19.44
CA ILE A 65 2.31 -14.71 -19.72
C ILE A 65 2.84 -13.55 -18.88
N ARG A 66 3.20 -13.81 -17.61
CA ARG A 66 3.72 -12.79 -16.70
C ARG A 66 5.10 -12.30 -17.15
N GLU A 67 6.00 -13.22 -17.50
CA GLU A 67 7.32 -12.84 -18.02
C GLU A 67 7.21 -12.02 -19.31
N GLN A 68 6.37 -12.49 -20.25
CA GLN A 68 6.14 -11.77 -21.51
C GLN A 68 5.46 -10.43 -21.29
N ALA A 69 4.56 -10.31 -20.31
CA ALA A 69 3.92 -9.04 -19.98
C ALA A 69 4.92 -7.99 -19.48
N VAL A 70 5.94 -8.42 -18.71
CA VAL A 70 7.03 -7.54 -18.27
C VAL A 70 7.88 -7.07 -19.45
N VAL A 71 8.21 -7.98 -20.38
CA VAL A 71 8.97 -7.66 -21.60
C VAL A 71 8.18 -6.69 -22.49
N ALA A 72 6.90 -6.98 -22.74
CA ALA A 72 6.02 -6.13 -23.54
C ALA A 72 5.85 -4.72 -22.95
N ALA A 73 5.68 -4.63 -21.63
CA ALA A 73 5.63 -3.34 -20.94
C ALA A 73 6.95 -2.56 -21.08
N ALA A 74 8.10 -3.25 -20.99
CA ALA A 74 9.41 -2.64 -21.17
C ALA A 74 9.66 -2.16 -22.62
N ASP A 75 9.19 -2.90 -23.61
CA ASP A 75 9.27 -2.53 -25.03
C ASP A 75 8.35 -1.36 -25.38
N GLN A 76 7.12 -1.36 -24.84
CA GLN A 76 6.18 -0.25 -24.98
C GLN A 76 6.78 1.05 -24.42
N LYS A 77 7.49 0.94 -23.29
CA LYS A 77 8.28 2.02 -22.69
C LYS A 77 9.45 2.49 -23.58
N GLN A 78 10.20 1.59 -24.21
CA GLN A 78 11.27 2.00 -25.13
C GLN A 78 10.72 2.72 -26.37
N LYS A 79 9.61 2.23 -26.94
CA LYS A 79 8.95 2.81 -28.11
C LYS A 79 8.37 4.21 -27.82
N SER A 80 7.83 4.45 -26.62
CA SER A 80 7.32 5.78 -26.24
C SER A 80 8.44 6.81 -26.04
N CYS A 81 9.57 6.41 -25.41
CA CYS A 81 10.77 7.26 -25.25
C CYS A 81 11.45 7.64 -26.59
N LEU A 82 11.34 6.82 -27.63
CA LEU A 82 11.87 7.11 -28.96
C LEU A 82 10.99 8.11 -29.73
N LYS A 83 9.67 8.14 -29.49
CA LYS A 83 8.74 9.08 -30.14
C LYS A 83 8.94 10.52 -29.64
N THR A 84 9.24 10.72 -28.35
CA THR A 84 9.54 12.06 -27.78
C THR A 84 10.79 12.74 -28.37
N ASN A 85 11.66 12.01 -29.06
CA ASN A 85 12.90 12.55 -29.65
C ASN A 85 12.81 12.83 -31.17
N LYS A 86 11.66 12.58 -31.83
CA LYS A 86 11.50 12.74 -33.29
C LYS A 86 10.76 14.00 -33.75
N SER A 87 10.48 14.95 -32.85
CA SER A 87 10.05 16.30 -33.28
C SER A 87 11.26 17.23 -33.32
N VAL A 88 11.96 17.20 -34.47
CA VAL A 88 12.61 18.32 -35.18
C VAL A 88 13.54 17.66 -36.20
N LEU A 89 13.04 17.46 -37.41
CA LEU A 89 13.86 17.32 -38.61
C LEU A 89 13.15 18.10 -39.72
N VAL A 90 13.49 19.38 -39.82
CA VAL A 90 13.26 20.19 -41.03
C VAL A 90 14.26 19.69 -42.08
N PRO A 91 13.85 19.43 -43.33
CA PRO A 91 14.78 19.05 -44.39
C PRO A 91 15.49 20.32 -44.89
N SER A 92 16.81 20.29 -44.97
CA SER A 92 17.56 21.28 -45.75
C SER A 92 18.46 20.53 -46.73
N GLU A 93 18.26 20.88 -47.99
CA GLU A 93 18.97 20.40 -49.16
C GLU A 93 20.47 20.73 -49.14
N GLU A 94 21.15 19.91 -49.94
CA GLU A 94 22.51 19.89 -50.50
C GLU A 94 23.39 21.16 -50.42
N ILE A 95 24.70 20.96 -50.17
CA ILE A 95 25.80 21.07 -51.17
C ILE A 95 27.18 20.86 -50.47
N PRO A 96 28.16 20.17 -51.09
CA PRO A 96 29.39 19.69 -50.43
C PRO A 96 30.65 20.48 -50.82
N THR A 97 31.68 20.56 -49.95
CA THR A 97 33.09 20.79 -50.39
C THR A 97 34.14 20.26 -49.41
N ARG A 98 35.24 19.79 -50.02
CA ARG A 98 36.44 19.12 -49.48
C ARG A 98 37.39 20.05 -48.70
N GLY A 99 38.27 19.50 -47.85
CA GLY A 99 39.42 20.25 -47.33
C GLY A 99 40.34 19.57 -46.30
N LEU A 100 41.20 18.66 -46.78
CA LEU A 100 42.62 18.39 -46.44
C LEU A 100 43.30 18.98 -45.17
N GLU A 101 43.92 18.06 -44.41
CA GLU A 101 45.18 18.08 -43.60
C GLU A 101 45.75 19.36 -42.91
N LYS A 102 46.18 19.24 -41.63
CA LYS A 102 47.61 19.10 -41.21
C LYS A 102 47.84 19.16 -39.68
N ARG A 103 48.66 18.21 -39.20
CA ARG A 103 49.76 18.21 -38.17
C ARG A 103 49.77 19.31 -37.09
N GLY A 104 50.01 19.07 -35.81
CA GLY A 104 50.88 18.06 -35.15
C GLY A 104 52.26 18.64 -34.77
N LYS A 105 52.48 18.94 -33.48
CA LYS A 105 53.77 19.16 -32.74
C LYS A 105 53.38 19.63 -31.32
N SER A 106 53.97 19.28 -30.18
CA SER A 106 55.19 18.60 -29.71
C SER A 106 54.87 18.28 -28.23
N GLY A 107 55.07 17.08 -27.67
CA GLY A 107 56.33 16.68 -27.03
C GLY A 107 56.39 17.00 -25.52
N GLY A 108 56.43 15.96 -24.67
CA GLY A 108 57.37 15.88 -23.54
C GLY A 108 56.94 16.27 -22.11
N PHE A 109 56.82 15.24 -21.27
CA PHE A 109 57.38 15.12 -19.91
C PHE A 109 56.94 16.06 -18.77
N SER A 110 56.21 15.52 -17.78
CA SER A 110 56.63 15.40 -16.35
C SER A 110 55.42 15.10 -15.46
N GLY A 111 55.62 14.23 -14.47
CA GLY A 111 54.55 13.64 -13.68
C GLY A 111 53.95 14.53 -12.59
N ARG A 112 52.70 14.24 -12.23
CA ARG A 112 52.19 14.21 -10.85
C ARG A 112 50.70 13.87 -10.83
N SER A 113 50.31 13.12 -9.80
CA SER A 113 49.04 13.16 -9.07
C SER A 113 47.74 13.18 -9.89
N ARG A 114 47.00 12.06 -9.82
CA ARG A 114 45.58 11.99 -10.18
C ARG A 114 44.76 12.93 -9.29
N GLU A 115 44.47 14.12 -9.78
CA GLU A 115 43.34 14.92 -9.29
C GLU A 115 42.10 14.57 -10.11
N ILE A 116 41.11 13.95 -9.47
CA ILE A 116 39.80 13.71 -10.07
C ILE A 116 39.07 15.06 -10.11
N LYS A 117 39.08 15.70 -11.28
CA LYS A 117 38.22 16.87 -11.56
C LYS A 117 36.79 16.38 -11.80
N THR A 118 35.92 16.57 -10.83
CA THR A 118 34.47 16.54 -11.06
C THR A 118 34.11 17.71 -11.98
N LYS A 119 33.79 17.41 -13.24
CA LYS A 119 33.30 18.42 -14.18
C LYS A 119 31.92 18.88 -13.73
N HIS A 120 31.83 20.15 -13.40
CA HIS A 120 30.59 20.88 -13.15
C HIS A 120 29.77 20.92 -14.45
N VAL A 121 28.84 20.00 -14.64
CA VAL A 121 27.88 20.06 -15.76
C VAL A 121 26.83 21.12 -15.39
N LYS A 122 26.90 22.27 -16.06
CA LYS A 122 25.86 23.30 -15.99
C LYS A 122 24.54 22.68 -16.47
N LYS A 123 23.57 22.52 -15.55
CA LYS A 123 22.18 22.24 -15.91
C LYS A 123 21.70 23.38 -16.80
N LYS A 124 21.51 23.10 -18.10
CA LYS A 124 20.75 23.99 -18.99
C LYS A 124 19.29 23.91 -18.56
N TYR A 125 18.77 25.01 -18.02
CA TYR A 125 17.34 25.18 -17.82
C TYR A 125 16.67 25.29 -19.19
N LEU A 126 15.91 24.26 -19.58
CA LEU A 126 14.98 24.37 -20.69
C LEU A 126 13.70 25.05 -20.18
N LYS A 127 13.39 26.22 -20.75
CA LYS A 127 12.14 26.94 -20.48
C LYS A 127 10.96 26.07 -20.91
N ARG A 128 10.00 25.95 -20.00
CA ARG A 128 8.74 25.24 -20.14
C ARG A 128 7.84 26.06 -21.08
N THR A 129 7.52 25.53 -22.25
CA THR A 129 6.42 26.05 -23.08
C THR A 129 5.17 25.26 -22.71
N VAL A 130 4.13 25.98 -22.32
CA VAL A 130 2.79 25.48 -22.03
C VAL A 130 2.08 25.27 -23.38
N GLY A 131 1.39 24.14 -23.54
CA GLY A 131 0.39 23.92 -24.59
C GLY A 131 0.63 22.69 -25.46
N SER A 132 -0.03 21.58 -25.14
CA SER A 132 -1.01 20.87 -25.98
C SER A 132 -1.29 19.53 -25.29
N GLU A 133 -2.53 19.35 -24.84
CA GLU A 133 -3.08 18.04 -24.52
C GLU A 133 -3.27 17.32 -25.85
N ASP A 134 -2.23 16.61 -26.30
CA ASP A 134 -2.38 15.66 -27.39
C ASP A 134 -2.73 14.32 -26.72
N GLU A 135 -4.01 13.97 -26.80
CA GLU A 135 -4.55 12.63 -26.67
C GLU A 135 -3.59 11.62 -27.32
N GLU A 136 -2.85 10.87 -26.50
CA GLU A 136 -2.00 9.79 -26.98
C GLU A 136 -2.90 8.62 -27.36
N ASP A 137 -3.15 8.44 -28.67
CA ASP A 137 -3.73 7.21 -29.20
C ASP A 137 -2.97 5.99 -28.63
N PRO A 138 -3.67 4.97 -28.09
CA PRO A 138 -3.01 3.81 -27.50
C PRO A 138 -2.21 3.09 -28.57
N VAL A 139 -0.90 2.95 -28.32
CA VAL A 139 -0.03 2.10 -29.15
C VAL A 139 -0.53 0.67 -29.02
N GLU A 140 -1.22 0.18 -30.06
CA GLU A 140 -1.74 -1.18 -30.14
C GLU A 140 -0.60 -2.19 -29.99
N ILE A 141 -0.65 -2.99 -28.92
CA ILE A 141 0.34 -4.03 -28.63
C ILE A 141 0.04 -5.20 -29.58
N CYS A 142 1.00 -5.55 -30.44
CA CYS A 142 0.91 -6.76 -31.25
C CYS A 142 1.13 -7.98 -30.35
N ILE A 143 0.04 -8.58 -29.89
CA ILE A 143 0.01 -9.69 -28.93
C ILE A 143 0.76 -10.91 -29.48
N GLU A 144 0.63 -11.16 -30.78
CA GLU A 144 1.23 -12.30 -31.48
C GLU A 144 2.76 -12.28 -31.44
N SER A 145 3.37 -11.12 -31.23
CA SER A 145 4.83 -10.99 -31.10
C SER A 145 5.38 -11.39 -29.73
N TYR A 146 4.54 -11.36 -28.69
CA TYR A 146 4.90 -11.72 -27.31
C TYR A 146 4.38 -13.08 -26.89
N LEU A 147 3.33 -13.56 -27.56
CA LEU A 147 2.71 -14.86 -27.31
C LEU A 147 2.76 -15.72 -28.59
N PRO A 148 3.95 -16.19 -29.00
CA PRO A 148 4.07 -17.05 -30.18
C PRO A 148 3.30 -18.36 -29.97
N GLN A 149 2.51 -18.73 -30.98
CA GLN A 149 1.62 -19.90 -30.92
C GLN A 149 2.39 -21.20 -30.63
N ASP A 150 3.60 -21.35 -31.19
CA ASP A 150 4.45 -22.53 -30.98
C ASP A 150 4.84 -22.75 -29.51
N GLU A 151 5.13 -21.67 -28.77
CA GLU A 151 5.49 -21.76 -27.35
C GLU A 151 4.25 -22.07 -26.50
N LEU A 152 3.10 -21.46 -26.81
CA LEU A 152 1.84 -21.77 -26.15
C LEU A 152 1.42 -23.24 -26.39
N LEU A 153 1.56 -23.74 -27.62
CA LEU A 153 1.30 -25.15 -27.93
C LEU A 153 2.23 -26.09 -27.16
N SER A 154 3.50 -25.73 -27.00
CA SER A 154 4.46 -26.54 -26.23
C SER A 154 4.09 -26.66 -24.75
N LEU A 155 3.65 -25.56 -24.13
CA LEU A 155 3.21 -25.51 -22.73
C LEU A 155 1.90 -26.28 -22.53
N LEU A 156 0.96 -26.14 -23.46
CA LEU A 156 -0.31 -26.87 -23.44
C LEU A 156 -0.12 -28.37 -23.65
N ARG A 157 0.79 -28.77 -24.53
CA ARG A 157 1.11 -30.18 -24.77
C ARG A 157 1.70 -30.85 -23.52
N ALA A 158 2.51 -30.12 -22.77
CA ALA A 158 3.04 -30.59 -21.50
C ALA A 158 1.94 -30.78 -20.43
N SER A 159 0.86 -29.99 -20.48
CA SER A 159 -0.24 -30.08 -19.50
C SER A 159 -1.36 -31.06 -19.90
N VAL A 160 -1.65 -31.21 -21.19
CA VAL A 160 -2.69 -32.13 -21.71
C VAL A 160 -2.17 -33.57 -21.80
N GLY A 161 -0.87 -33.77 -21.99
CA GLY A 161 -0.21 -35.07 -22.05
C GLY A 161 0.40 -35.38 -23.42
N ILE A 162 1.45 -36.21 -23.42
CA ILE A 162 2.27 -36.51 -24.61
C ILE A 162 1.48 -37.26 -25.70
N ASP A 163 0.46 -38.02 -25.31
CA ASP A 163 -0.34 -38.88 -26.19
C ASP A 163 -1.52 -38.14 -26.87
N ALA A 164 -1.69 -36.83 -26.64
CA ALA A 164 -2.77 -36.06 -27.23
C ALA A 164 -2.49 -35.73 -28.73
N PRO A 165 -3.49 -35.90 -29.63
CA PRO A 165 -3.38 -35.48 -31.03
C PRO A 165 -3.08 -33.99 -31.17
N GLU A 166 -2.28 -33.63 -32.18
CA GLU A 166 -1.87 -32.24 -32.43
C GLU A 166 -3.09 -31.35 -32.72
N ASP A 167 -4.01 -31.85 -33.56
CA ASP A 167 -5.29 -31.20 -33.89
C ASP A 167 -6.18 -30.91 -32.67
N LEU A 168 -6.08 -31.71 -31.60
CA LEU A 168 -6.81 -31.50 -30.35
C LEU A 168 -6.17 -30.38 -29.54
N VAL A 169 -4.83 -30.38 -29.44
CA VAL A 169 -4.07 -29.37 -28.69
C VAL A 169 -4.22 -28.00 -29.36
N GLU A 170 -4.17 -27.93 -30.70
CA GLU A 170 -4.43 -26.71 -31.45
C GLU A 170 -5.84 -26.18 -31.20
N GLY A 171 -6.86 -27.04 -31.31
CA GLY A 171 -8.25 -26.65 -31.06
C GLY A 171 -8.52 -26.25 -29.59
N LEU A 172 -7.79 -26.81 -28.62
CA LEU A 172 -7.84 -26.37 -27.22
C LEU A 172 -7.23 -24.98 -27.05
N LEU A 173 -6.09 -24.72 -27.68
CA LEU A 173 -5.44 -23.41 -27.63
C LEU A 173 -6.33 -22.33 -28.24
N GLU A 174 -7.00 -22.58 -29.37
CA GLU A 174 -7.96 -21.66 -29.98
C GLU A 174 -9.08 -21.23 -29.03
N LYS A 175 -9.56 -22.14 -28.17
CA LYS A 175 -10.58 -21.82 -27.16
C LYS A 175 -10.04 -21.05 -25.97
N LEU A 176 -8.75 -21.21 -25.66
CA LEU A 176 -8.07 -20.56 -24.54
C LEU A 176 -7.51 -19.18 -24.89
N LEU A 177 -7.15 -18.95 -26.16
CA LEU A 177 -6.52 -17.73 -26.67
C LEU A 177 -7.23 -16.43 -26.23
N PRO A 178 -8.58 -16.31 -26.30
CA PRO A 178 -9.25 -15.08 -25.87
C PRO A 178 -8.97 -14.72 -24.40
N LYS A 179 -9.02 -15.71 -23.49
CA LYS A 179 -8.74 -15.50 -22.06
C LYS A 179 -7.26 -15.26 -21.79
N ILE A 180 -6.38 -15.93 -22.53
CA ILE A 180 -4.93 -15.71 -22.45
C ILE A 180 -4.58 -14.27 -22.85
N HIS A 181 -5.16 -13.77 -23.95
CA HIS A 181 -4.95 -12.41 -24.44
C HIS A 181 -5.46 -11.36 -23.44
N GLU A 182 -6.66 -11.55 -22.88
CA GLU A 182 -7.23 -10.67 -21.87
C GLU A 182 -6.32 -10.58 -20.62
N ASN A 183 -5.87 -11.74 -20.11
CA ASN A 183 -4.95 -11.80 -18.99
C ASN A 183 -3.61 -11.11 -19.28
N PHE A 184 -3.04 -11.34 -20.46
CA PHE A 184 -1.80 -10.72 -20.89
C PHE A 184 -1.93 -9.20 -20.96
N LEU A 185 -2.95 -8.66 -21.63
CA LEU A 185 -3.15 -7.22 -21.76
C LEU A 185 -3.39 -6.54 -20.42
N SER A 186 -4.15 -7.17 -19.52
CA SER A 186 -4.37 -6.70 -18.15
C SER A 186 -3.06 -6.59 -17.37
N LEU A 187 -2.21 -7.62 -17.45
CA LEU A 187 -0.90 -7.63 -16.80
C LEU A 187 0.06 -6.59 -17.42
N VAL A 188 0.11 -6.46 -18.75
CA VAL A 188 0.92 -5.43 -19.41
C VAL A 188 0.48 -4.04 -18.97
N LYS A 189 -0.82 -3.77 -18.93
CA LYS A 189 -1.37 -2.49 -18.46
C LYS A 189 -0.94 -2.22 -17.00
N SER A 190 -1.12 -3.19 -16.11
CA SER A 190 -0.68 -3.10 -14.71
C SER A 190 0.83 -2.80 -14.58
N VAL A 191 1.68 -3.55 -15.29
CA VAL A 191 3.14 -3.37 -15.24
C VAL A 191 3.56 -2.05 -15.89
N TYR A 192 2.91 -1.65 -16.98
CA TYR A 192 3.17 -0.37 -17.65
C TYR A 192 2.79 0.81 -16.75
N PHE A 193 1.65 0.77 -16.05
CA PHE A 193 1.30 1.81 -15.07
C PHE A 193 2.32 1.92 -13.95
N GLN A 194 2.86 0.80 -13.47
CA GLN A 194 3.92 0.76 -12.47
C GLN A 194 5.27 1.31 -12.98
N THR A 195 5.51 1.26 -14.29
CA THR A 195 6.82 1.58 -14.92
C THR A 195 6.81 2.79 -15.85
N SER A 196 5.64 3.45 -15.99
CA SER A 196 5.38 4.62 -16.82
C SER A 196 6.29 5.80 -16.48
N ASP A 197 6.94 6.33 -17.51
CA ASP A 197 8.03 7.33 -17.47
C ASP A 197 7.57 8.78 -17.30
N SER A 198 6.41 9.04 -16.68
CA SER A 198 6.23 10.35 -16.08
C SER A 198 7.17 10.43 -14.87
N SER A 199 8.24 11.21 -14.95
CA SER A 199 9.12 11.47 -13.79
C SER A 199 8.35 11.78 -12.50
N LYS A 200 7.16 12.39 -12.63
CA LYS A 200 6.24 12.68 -11.52
C LYS A 200 5.53 11.45 -10.94
N SER A 201 5.17 10.43 -11.74
CA SER A 201 4.49 9.22 -11.24
C SER A 201 5.47 8.28 -10.53
N ARG A 202 6.68 8.09 -11.08
CA ARG A 202 7.75 7.31 -10.43
C ARG A 202 8.19 7.92 -9.11
N ASP A 203 8.40 9.24 -9.08
CA ASP A 203 8.77 9.94 -7.84
C ASP A 203 7.64 9.88 -6.80
N ARG A 204 6.37 9.90 -7.25
CA ARG A 204 5.20 9.71 -6.37
C ARG A 204 5.14 8.29 -5.80
N CYS A 205 5.35 7.25 -6.61
CA CYS A 205 5.35 5.86 -6.16
C CYS A 205 6.50 5.57 -5.16
N LEU A 206 7.70 6.08 -5.44
CA LEU A 206 8.83 5.97 -4.51
C LEU A 206 8.57 6.73 -3.20
N ALA A 207 8.02 7.95 -3.27
CA ALA A 207 7.65 8.71 -2.09
C ALA A 207 6.57 7.99 -1.26
N GLU A 208 5.60 7.36 -1.94
CA GLU A 208 4.55 6.60 -1.29
C GLU A 208 5.10 5.38 -0.57
N LYS A 209 5.97 4.61 -1.23
CA LYS A 209 6.71 3.50 -0.62
C LYS A 209 7.50 3.94 0.60
N ASP A 210 8.34 4.96 0.46
CA ASP A 210 9.19 5.44 1.55
C ASP A 210 8.34 5.93 2.74
N SER A 211 7.20 6.55 2.45
CA SER A 211 6.24 6.97 3.46
C SER A 211 5.51 5.79 4.13
N LEU A 212 5.17 4.72 3.40
CA LEU A 212 4.61 3.48 3.98
C LEU A 212 5.62 2.79 4.89
N ILE A 213 6.88 2.67 4.44
CA ILE A 213 7.99 2.12 5.25
C ILE A 213 8.20 2.94 6.52
N SER A 214 8.22 4.27 6.41
CA SER A 214 8.32 5.17 7.56
C SER A 214 7.17 4.98 8.56
N THR A 215 5.95 4.77 8.06
CA THR A 215 4.76 4.49 8.90
C THR A 215 4.91 3.16 9.64
N ILE A 216 5.37 2.10 8.96
CA ILE A 216 5.61 0.78 9.58
C ILE A 216 6.67 0.86 10.66
N LEU A 217 7.76 1.59 10.41
CA LEU A 217 8.79 1.85 11.42
C LEU A 217 8.20 2.58 12.63
N GLY A 218 7.37 3.61 12.41
CA GLY A 218 6.65 4.30 13.48
C GLY A 218 5.79 3.36 14.32
N ILE A 219 5.00 2.49 13.68
CA ILE A 219 4.17 1.47 14.34
C ILE A 219 5.03 0.54 15.21
N GLN A 220 6.18 0.08 14.71
CA GLN A 220 7.10 -0.78 15.46
C GLN A 220 7.68 -0.08 16.70
N LEU A 221 7.98 1.22 16.60
CA LEU A 221 8.43 2.00 17.75
C LEU A 221 7.34 2.13 18.81
N LEU A 222 6.09 2.34 18.39
CA LEU A 222 4.93 2.44 19.28
C LEU A 222 4.61 1.09 19.96
N GLU A 223 4.78 -0.02 19.24
CA GLU A 223 4.72 -1.38 19.79
C GLU A 223 5.77 -1.58 20.88
N ARG A 224 7.04 -1.22 20.62
CA ARG A 224 8.12 -1.31 21.62
C ARG A 224 7.85 -0.46 22.86
N GLY A 225 7.30 0.75 22.68
CA GLY A 225 6.88 1.57 23.81
C GLY A 225 5.77 0.92 24.63
N SER A 226 4.77 0.34 23.96
CA SER A 226 3.67 -0.36 24.62
C SER A 226 4.18 -1.57 25.42
N LEU A 227 5.16 -2.32 24.90
CA LEU A 227 5.81 -3.44 25.60
C LEU A 227 6.63 -3.01 26.83
N ALA A 228 7.18 -1.80 26.83
CA ALA A 228 7.95 -1.26 27.94
C ALA A 228 7.08 -0.83 29.14
N VAL A 229 5.75 -0.75 28.97
CA VAL A 229 4.80 -0.47 30.06
C VAL A 229 4.59 -1.73 30.91
N ASP A 230 4.90 -1.63 32.19
CA ASP A 230 4.79 -2.75 33.14
C ASP A 230 3.35 -3.11 33.52
N ASP A 231 2.43 -2.14 33.54
CA ASP A 231 0.99 -2.40 33.72
C ASP A 231 0.42 -3.20 32.53
N VAL A 232 0.03 -4.45 32.80
CA VAL A 232 -0.52 -5.40 31.81
C VAL A 232 -1.83 -4.89 31.20
N GLN A 233 -2.73 -4.32 32.01
CA GLN A 233 -4.03 -3.85 31.53
C GLN A 233 -3.88 -2.60 30.67
N LEU A 234 -3.00 -1.68 31.08
CA LEU A 234 -2.67 -0.50 30.30
C LEU A 234 -2.00 -0.87 28.96
N ARG A 235 -1.05 -1.80 28.99
CA ARG A 235 -0.37 -2.32 27.79
C ARG A 235 -1.35 -2.93 26.79
N ILE A 236 -2.30 -3.76 27.22
CA ILE A 236 -3.35 -4.31 26.35
C ILE A 236 -4.16 -3.17 25.68
N GLN A 237 -4.49 -2.13 26.44
CA GLN A 237 -5.24 -0.99 25.91
C GLN A 237 -4.43 -0.15 24.91
N LEU A 238 -3.13 0.03 25.14
CA LEU A 238 -2.22 0.70 24.22
C LEU A 238 -2.08 -0.07 22.89
N PHE A 239 -1.92 -1.38 22.95
CA PHE A 239 -1.86 -2.23 21.75
C PHE A 239 -3.16 -2.17 20.94
N ARG A 240 -4.30 -2.30 21.63
CA ARG A 240 -5.61 -2.17 21.00
C ARG A 240 -5.79 -0.81 20.33
N GLN A 241 -5.28 0.25 20.95
CA GLN A 241 -5.33 1.58 20.37
C GLN A 241 -4.41 1.71 19.15
N LEU A 242 -3.19 1.18 19.23
CA LEU A 242 -2.23 1.15 18.11
C LEU A 242 -2.84 0.49 16.87
N ILE A 243 -3.52 -0.64 17.06
CA ILE A 243 -4.21 -1.34 15.96
C ILE A 243 -5.33 -0.46 15.38
N ARG A 244 -6.13 0.18 16.24
CA ARG A 244 -7.27 1.01 15.81
C ARG A 244 -6.90 2.36 15.20
N SER A 245 -5.72 2.90 15.51
CA SER A 245 -5.23 4.16 14.94
C SER A 245 -4.23 3.92 13.82
N GLU A 246 -2.97 3.70 14.14
CA GLU A 246 -1.87 3.77 13.17
C GLU A 246 -1.91 2.59 12.18
N VAL A 247 -2.15 1.37 12.67
CA VAL A 247 -2.22 0.17 11.81
C VAL A 247 -3.45 0.25 10.90
N SER A 248 -4.59 0.62 11.47
CA SER A 248 -5.84 0.90 10.75
C SER A 248 -5.64 1.96 9.65
N THR A 249 -4.87 3.01 9.93
CA THR A 249 -4.56 4.07 8.95
C THR A 249 -3.61 3.59 7.86
N LEU A 250 -2.59 2.79 8.20
CA LEU A 250 -1.71 2.13 7.24
C LEU A 250 -2.52 1.24 6.27
N VAL A 251 -3.40 0.39 6.81
CA VAL A 251 -4.26 -0.50 6.02
C VAL A 251 -5.17 0.31 5.10
N ASN A 252 -5.81 1.37 5.63
CA ASN A 252 -6.65 2.26 4.83
C ASN A 252 -5.90 2.86 3.64
N ARG A 253 -4.66 3.28 3.87
CA ARG A 253 -3.82 3.85 2.83
C ARG A 253 -3.46 2.81 1.77
N LEU A 254 -3.13 1.58 2.17
CA LEU A 254 -2.92 0.47 1.23
C LEU A 254 -4.18 0.16 0.41
N TYR A 255 -5.36 0.19 1.02
CA TYR A 255 -6.61 -0.05 0.29
C TYR A 255 -6.94 1.06 -0.71
N VAL A 256 -6.65 2.32 -0.39
CA VAL A 256 -6.80 3.42 -1.35
C VAL A 256 -5.87 3.19 -2.54
N LEU A 257 -4.61 2.82 -2.30
CA LEU A 257 -3.66 2.48 -3.38
C LEU A 257 -4.13 1.27 -4.20
N LEU A 258 -4.71 0.27 -3.55
CA LEU A 258 -5.26 -0.92 -4.19
C LEU A 258 -6.44 -0.58 -5.10
N ALA A 259 -7.38 0.23 -4.61
CA ALA A 259 -8.52 0.70 -5.39
C ALA A 259 -8.05 1.50 -6.61
N LEU A 260 -7.07 2.39 -6.43
CA LEU A 260 -6.45 3.13 -7.52
C LEU A 260 -5.73 2.22 -8.53
N ASN A 261 -5.05 1.17 -8.06
CA ASN A 261 -4.33 0.24 -8.93
C ASN A 261 -5.27 -0.60 -9.82
N TYR A 262 -6.48 -0.90 -9.33
CA TYR A 262 -7.49 -1.63 -10.07
C TYR A 262 -8.52 -0.72 -10.79
N ASP A 263 -8.31 0.59 -10.81
CA ASP A 263 -9.24 1.59 -11.35
C ASP A 263 -10.67 1.45 -10.76
N ILE A 264 -10.75 1.07 -9.48
CA ILE A 264 -12.01 0.87 -8.75
C ILE A 264 -12.43 2.16 -8.07
N GLY A 265 -13.67 2.58 -8.33
CA GLY A 265 -14.31 3.65 -7.55
C GLY A 265 -14.44 3.24 -6.09
N TRP A 266 -13.96 4.09 -5.18
CA TRP A 266 -14.08 3.82 -3.75
C TRP A 266 -15.55 3.70 -3.34
N PRO A 267 -15.93 2.68 -2.54
CA PRO A 267 -17.31 2.52 -2.11
C PRO A 267 -17.73 3.69 -1.23
N ASN A 268 -18.61 4.55 -1.73
CA ASN A 268 -19.24 5.63 -0.96
C ASN A 268 -20.53 5.08 -0.33
N LEU A 269 -20.54 4.82 0.98
CA LEU A 269 -21.72 4.31 1.67
C LEU A 269 -22.83 5.37 1.89
N THR A 270 -22.62 6.62 1.44
CA THR A 270 -23.53 7.76 1.63
C THR A 270 -24.47 8.01 0.44
N ALA A 271 -25.11 6.97 -0.10
CA ALA A 271 -26.21 7.13 -1.06
C ALA A 271 -27.54 6.46 -0.65
N ASN A 272 -27.57 5.58 0.37
CA ASN A 272 -28.77 4.77 0.67
C ASN A 272 -29.30 4.89 2.10
N ASN A 273 -29.13 6.03 2.80
CA ASN A 273 -29.75 6.25 4.11
C ASN A 273 -30.27 7.68 4.32
N ILE A 274 -30.99 8.22 3.33
CA ILE A 274 -31.96 9.30 3.57
C ILE A 274 -33.29 8.90 2.95
N SER A 275 -34.01 8.01 3.64
CA SER A 275 -35.43 7.76 3.40
C SER A 275 -36.17 7.62 4.71
N SER A 276 -36.24 8.71 5.47
CA SER A 276 -37.47 9.10 6.18
C SER A 276 -37.30 10.46 6.83
N ASP A 277 -37.64 11.53 6.11
CA ASP A 277 -38.54 12.51 6.73
C ASP A 277 -39.36 13.25 5.68
N LYS A 278 -40.62 13.50 6.02
CA LYS A 278 -41.67 13.96 5.12
C LYS A 278 -41.59 15.46 4.85
N GLY A 279 -41.80 15.83 3.59
CA GLY A 279 -42.61 16.99 3.20
C GLY A 279 -41.86 18.22 2.70
N LYS A 280 -41.88 18.46 1.39
CA LYS A 280 -42.90 19.27 0.69
C LYS A 280 -42.54 19.40 -0.81
N GLU A 281 -43.55 19.19 -1.64
CA GLU A 281 -43.65 19.51 -3.08
C GLU A 281 -43.40 21.03 -3.29
N GLU A 282 -42.93 21.57 -4.43
CA GLU A 282 -43.43 21.45 -5.80
C GLU A 282 -42.38 21.91 -6.86
N GLU A 283 -42.42 21.26 -8.03
CA GLU A 283 -42.34 21.78 -9.44
C GLU A 283 -41.13 22.64 -9.93
N GLN A 284 -40.56 22.50 -11.14
CA GLN A 284 -40.76 21.65 -12.33
C GLN A 284 -39.58 21.84 -13.33
N LYS A 285 -39.24 20.77 -14.06
CA LYS A 285 -38.74 20.69 -15.46
C LYS A 285 -37.49 21.47 -15.93
N LYS A 286 -36.46 20.72 -16.32
CA LYS A 286 -36.13 20.42 -17.73
C LYS A 286 -35.06 19.33 -17.85
N CYS A 287 -35.31 18.32 -18.69
CA CYS A 287 -34.28 17.48 -19.29
C CYS A 287 -33.35 18.36 -20.13
N ASP A 288 -32.06 18.04 -20.16
CA ASP A 288 -31.40 17.48 -21.34
C ASP A 288 -29.95 17.07 -20.97
N ASP A 289 -29.57 15.86 -21.41
CA ASP A 289 -28.22 15.33 -21.63
C ASP A 289 -27.04 15.93 -20.84
N GLU A 290 -26.67 15.27 -19.74
CA GLU A 290 -25.31 15.34 -19.20
C GLU A 290 -24.72 13.94 -19.08
N GLU A 291 -23.66 13.74 -19.87
CA GLU A 291 -22.70 12.65 -19.75
C GLU A 291 -22.33 12.43 -18.28
N VAL A 292 -22.35 11.15 -17.87
CA VAL A 292 -21.84 10.72 -16.58
C VAL A 292 -20.33 10.95 -16.57
N SER A 293 -19.93 12.17 -16.26
CA SER A 293 -18.58 12.50 -15.84
C SER A 293 -18.33 11.77 -14.52
N ILE A 294 -17.66 10.62 -14.61
CA ILE A 294 -17.11 9.92 -13.45
C ILE A 294 -16.07 10.87 -12.85
N GLY A 295 -16.51 11.65 -11.86
CA GLY A 295 -15.70 12.63 -11.15
C GLY A 295 -14.49 11.94 -10.52
N HIS A 296 -13.34 12.10 -11.16
CA HIS A 296 -12.06 11.84 -10.54
C HIS A 296 -11.90 12.70 -9.28
N SER A 297 -11.43 12.05 -8.22
CA SER A 297 -10.78 12.65 -7.05
C SER A 297 -11.69 13.27 -5.98
N ILE A 298 -12.43 12.44 -5.24
CA ILE A 298 -12.57 12.72 -3.80
C ILE A 298 -11.22 12.32 -3.18
N GLU A 299 -10.44 13.27 -2.68
CA GLU A 299 -9.27 12.98 -1.82
C GLU A 299 -9.77 12.23 -0.58
N LEU A 300 -9.77 10.91 -0.65
CA LEU A 300 -10.17 10.05 0.46
C LEU A 300 -9.07 10.11 1.52
N ASN A 301 -9.32 10.86 2.58
CA ASN A 301 -8.45 10.85 3.75
C ASN A 301 -8.48 9.45 4.39
N PRO A 302 -7.35 8.73 4.47
CA PRO A 302 -7.29 7.41 5.09
C PRO A 302 -7.83 7.36 6.53
N GLY A 303 -7.83 8.48 7.25
CA GLY A 303 -8.37 8.58 8.60
C GLY A 303 -9.90 8.47 8.70
N ASN A 304 -10.63 8.66 7.60
CA ASN A 304 -12.11 8.68 7.58
C ASN A 304 -12.72 7.35 7.12
N ILE A 305 -11.89 6.39 6.69
CA ILE A 305 -12.36 5.10 6.18
C ILE A 305 -12.81 4.21 7.36
N THR A 306 -14.08 3.83 7.33
CA THR A 306 -14.72 2.97 8.34
C THR A 306 -14.59 1.48 8.00
N PRO A 307 -14.79 0.56 8.96
CA PRO A 307 -14.77 -0.88 8.70
C PRO A 307 -15.76 -1.31 7.59
N GLN A 308 -16.94 -0.68 7.55
CA GLN A 308 -17.95 -0.96 6.52
C GLN A 308 -17.45 -0.61 5.11
N HIS A 309 -16.71 0.48 4.95
CA HIS A 309 -16.12 0.84 3.66
C HIS A 309 -15.08 -0.20 3.23
N ARG A 310 -14.32 -0.77 4.17
CA ARG A 310 -13.33 -1.82 3.90
C ARG A 310 -13.98 -3.12 3.48
N ASP A 311 -15.04 -3.53 4.18
CA ASP A 311 -15.79 -4.75 3.85
C ASP A 311 -16.45 -4.57 2.46
N ALA A 312 -17.03 -3.40 2.17
CA ALA A 312 -17.60 -3.09 0.86
C ALA A 312 -16.55 -3.13 -0.29
N LEU A 313 -15.31 -2.68 -0.03
CA LEU A 313 -14.22 -2.79 -1.01
C LEU A 313 -13.87 -4.27 -1.27
N ALA A 314 -13.83 -5.09 -0.22
CA ALA A 314 -13.55 -6.51 -0.34
C ALA A 314 -14.63 -7.22 -1.16
N ASP A 315 -15.90 -6.91 -0.91
CA ASP A 315 -17.04 -7.45 -1.66
C ASP A 315 -16.98 -7.02 -3.12
N LEU A 316 -16.72 -5.73 -3.39
CA LEU A 316 -16.60 -5.21 -4.75
C LEU A 316 -15.49 -5.93 -5.51
N LEU A 317 -14.29 -6.06 -4.93
CA LEU A 317 -13.18 -6.83 -5.50
C LEU A 317 -13.55 -8.29 -5.78
N GLY A 318 -14.34 -8.92 -4.90
CA GLY A 318 -14.80 -10.30 -5.06
C GLY A 318 -15.85 -10.48 -6.15
N THR A 319 -16.61 -9.43 -6.48
CA THR A 319 -17.62 -9.46 -7.55
C THR A 319 -17.05 -9.21 -8.95
N MET A 320 -15.86 -8.62 -9.08
CA MET A 320 -15.29 -8.20 -10.37
C MET A 320 -14.50 -9.28 -11.13
N GLY A 321 -14.90 -10.56 -11.01
CA GLY A 321 -14.35 -11.66 -11.82
C GLY A 321 -13.29 -12.53 -11.13
N ASP A 322 -12.80 -13.55 -11.84
CA ASP A 322 -11.80 -14.51 -11.34
C ASP A 322 -10.36 -14.05 -11.62
N GLY A 323 -9.42 -14.40 -10.73
CA GLY A 323 -7.99 -14.07 -10.86
C GLY A 323 -7.47 -13.12 -9.78
N PRO A 324 -6.60 -12.14 -10.10
CA PRO A 324 -5.87 -11.34 -9.11
C PRO A 324 -6.76 -10.44 -8.24
N MET A 325 -7.93 -10.00 -8.72
CA MET A 325 -8.87 -9.21 -7.91
C MET A 325 -9.55 -10.04 -6.82
N LYS A 326 -9.79 -11.33 -7.09
CA LYS A 326 -10.35 -12.27 -6.11
C LYS A 326 -9.33 -12.63 -5.03
N GLU A 327 -8.05 -12.80 -5.41
CA GLU A 327 -6.94 -12.94 -4.47
C GLU A 327 -6.80 -11.69 -3.59
N ALA A 328 -6.87 -10.49 -4.19
CA ALA A 328 -6.87 -9.23 -3.46
C ALA A 328 -8.06 -9.13 -2.48
N SER A 329 -9.25 -9.55 -2.90
CA SER A 329 -10.45 -9.61 -2.04
C SER A 329 -10.21 -10.49 -0.81
N LEU A 330 -9.65 -11.68 -0.98
CA LEU A 330 -9.34 -12.61 0.12
C LEU A 330 -8.31 -12.03 1.10
N LEU A 331 -7.27 -11.36 0.59
CA LEU A 331 -6.29 -10.67 1.43
C LEU A 331 -6.92 -9.50 2.20
N VAL A 332 -7.75 -8.68 1.54
CA VAL A 332 -8.50 -7.59 2.18
C VAL A 332 -9.41 -8.13 3.28
N GLN A 333 -10.16 -9.20 3.03
CA GLN A 333 -11.03 -9.85 4.01
C GLN A 333 -10.23 -10.38 5.22
N SER A 334 -9.07 -11.00 4.97
CA SER A 334 -8.20 -11.53 6.02
C SER A 334 -7.66 -10.42 6.92
N ILE A 335 -7.15 -9.33 6.31
CA ILE A 335 -6.68 -8.15 7.05
C ILE A 335 -7.83 -7.53 7.87
N ASN A 336 -9.04 -7.39 7.29
CA ASN A 336 -10.21 -6.87 8.00
C ASN A 336 -10.60 -7.75 9.19
N ALA A 337 -10.50 -9.08 9.05
CA ALA A 337 -10.75 -10.01 10.14
C ALA A 337 -9.74 -9.82 11.28
N CYS A 338 -8.44 -9.71 10.98
CA CYS A 338 -7.40 -9.44 11.98
C CYS A 338 -7.59 -8.09 12.70
N LEU A 339 -8.05 -7.05 11.98
CA LEU A 339 -8.35 -5.75 12.59
C LEU A 339 -9.60 -5.78 13.50
N ARG A 340 -10.55 -6.69 13.23
CA ARG A 340 -11.74 -6.92 14.06
C ARG A 340 -11.46 -7.81 15.27
N ALA A 341 -10.50 -8.72 15.15
CA ALA A 341 -10.13 -9.64 16.22
C ALA A 341 -9.77 -8.86 17.49
N ASN A 342 -10.57 -9.08 18.54
CA ASN A 342 -10.42 -8.38 19.80
C ASN A 342 -9.40 -9.15 20.65
N PRO A 343 -8.31 -8.53 21.14
CA PRO A 343 -7.26 -9.23 21.90
C PRO A 343 -7.68 -9.66 23.32
N GLU A 344 -8.98 -9.86 23.60
CA GLU A 344 -9.48 -10.24 24.94
C GLU A 344 -9.31 -11.72 25.27
N HIS A 345 -8.89 -12.56 24.32
CA HIS A 345 -8.90 -14.01 24.49
C HIS A 345 -7.56 -14.73 24.33
N SER A 346 -6.45 -14.03 24.05
CA SER A 346 -5.12 -14.66 24.09
C SER A 346 -4.37 -14.20 25.35
N VAL A 347 -4.26 -15.12 26.32
CA VAL A 347 -3.42 -14.98 27.51
C VAL A 347 -1.93 -14.82 27.14
N SER A 348 -1.54 -15.08 25.89
CA SER A 348 -0.26 -14.68 25.31
C SER A 348 -0.36 -13.31 24.64
N VAL A 349 0.10 -12.26 25.32
CA VAL A 349 0.29 -10.88 24.80
C VAL A 349 1.52 -10.80 23.87
N GLU A 350 2.16 -11.94 23.57
CA GLU A 350 3.32 -12.02 22.70
C GLU A 350 2.90 -12.01 21.23
N SER A 351 3.05 -10.84 20.62
CA SER A 351 3.42 -10.57 19.23
C SER A 351 2.52 -11.01 18.06
N LEU A 352 1.64 -12.00 18.21
CA LEU A 352 1.06 -12.67 17.04
C LEU A 352 0.05 -11.84 16.23
N SER A 353 -0.75 -10.95 16.83
CA SER A 353 -1.78 -10.23 16.06
C SER A 353 -1.23 -9.13 15.15
N LEU A 354 -0.16 -8.43 15.57
CA LEU A 354 0.40 -7.32 14.78
C LEU A 354 1.38 -7.84 13.71
N ASP A 355 2.13 -8.91 14.02
CA ASP A 355 2.96 -9.62 13.04
C ASP A 355 2.14 -10.12 11.87
N GLU A 356 1.01 -10.78 12.15
CA GLU A 356 0.10 -11.29 11.13
C GLU A 356 -0.49 -10.16 10.26
N ILE A 357 -0.99 -9.09 10.87
CA ILE A 357 -1.54 -7.94 10.13
C ILE A 357 -0.49 -7.34 9.20
N LEU A 358 0.73 -7.10 9.70
CA LEU A 358 1.77 -6.47 8.89
C LEU A 358 2.31 -7.42 7.81
N SER A 359 2.35 -8.73 8.05
CA SER A 359 2.70 -9.72 7.04
C SER A 359 1.68 -9.69 5.90
N LEU A 360 0.38 -9.72 6.21
CA LEU A 360 -0.68 -9.62 5.21
C LEU A 360 -0.63 -8.29 4.45
N CYS A 361 -0.23 -7.20 5.11
CA CYS A 361 -0.01 -5.92 4.44
C CYS A 361 1.19 -5.95 3.47
N ASP A 362 2.27 -6.67 3.82
CA ASP A 362 3.43 -6.88 2.93
C ASP A 362 3.02 -7.73 1.73
N ASP A 363 2.23 -8.79 1.94
CA ASP A 363 1.69 -9.62 0.86
C ASP A 363 0.79 -8.82 -0.08
N LEU A 364 -0.16 -8.05 0.46
CA LEU A 364 -1.03 -7.18 -0.35
C LEU A 364 -0.23 -6.16 -1.16
N ALA A 365 0.75 -5.52 -0.52
CA ALA A 365 1.61 -4.54 -1.18
C ALA A 365 2.49 -5.19 -2.25
N HIS A 366 3.03 -6.38 -1.98
CA HIS A 366 3.91 -7.09 -2.90
C HIS A 366 3.14 -7.62 -4.11
N PHE A 367 2.07 -8.37 -3.88
CA PHE A 367 1.33 -9.07 -4.95
C PHE A 367 0.44 -8.15 -5.77
N HIS A 368 -0.13 -7.09 -5.17
CA HIS A 368 -1.11 -6.24 -5.86
C HIS A 368 -0.64 -4.82 -6.13
N LEU A 369 0.37 -4.32 -5.41
CA LEU A 369 0.91 -2.97 -5.64
C LEU A 369 2.33 -2.97 -6.21
N GLY A 370 3.01 -4.12 -6.27
CA GLY A 370 4.42 -4.21 -6.65
C GLY A 370 5.37 -3.50 -5.66
N ILE A 371 4.91 -3.22 -4.44
CA ILE A 371 5.66 -2.52 -3.39
C ILE A 371 6.20 -3.55 -2.41
N ASN A 372 7.53 -3.61 -2.29
CA ASN A 372 8.17 -4.40 -1.23
C ASN A 372 8.33 -3.53 0.03
N LEU A 373 7.54 -3.81 1.07
CA LEU A 373 7.62 -3.10 2.36
C LEU A 373 8.68 -3.72 3.28
N SER A 374 9.07 -4.98 3.03
CA SER A 374 10.14 -5.67 3.73
C SER A 374 9.91 -5.74 5.24
N VAL A 375 8.66 -6.01 5.65
CA VAL A 375 8.23 -5.96 7.06
C VAL A 375 9.08 -6.88 7.94
N SER A 376 9.38 -8.08 7.45
CA SER A 376 10.22 -9.08 8.14
C SER A 376 11.64 -8.59 8.36
N LEU A 377 12.22 -7.86 7.39
CA LEU A 377 13.52 -7.23 7.56
C LEU A 377 13.44 -6.11 8.59
N LEU A 378 12.39 -5.28 8.57
CA LEU A 378 12.20 -4.20 9.55
C LEU A 378 12.04 -4.71 10.99
N ARG A 379 11.52 -5.93 11.20
CA ARG A 379 11.42 -6.56 12.53
C ARG A 379 12.72 -7.24 13.01
N GLY A 380 13.54 -7.78 12.10
CA GLY A 380 14.79 -8.48 12.44
C GLY A 380 15.92 -7.55 12.87
N GLY A 381 15.85 -6.96 14.07
CA GLY A 381 16.77 -5.93 14.56
C GLY A 381 18.26 -6.25 14.40
N SER A 382 18.92 -5.62 13.43
CA SER A 382 20.39 -5.57 13.39
C SER A 382 20.87 -4.34 14.15
N GLY A 383 22.01 -4.44 14.84
CA GLY A 383 22.56 -3.34 15.67
C GLY A 383 22.75 -2.00 14.94
N LYS A 384 22.81 -2.01 13.60
CA LYS A 384 22.87 -0.79 12.77
C LYS A 384 21.55 0.01 12.78
N ARG A 385 20.40 -0.64 13.01
CA ARG A 385 19.07 0.02 13.03
C ARG A 385 18.76 0.71 14.35
N ASN A 386 19.35 0.28 15.46
CA ASN A 386 19.06 0.87 16.78
C ASN A 386 19.33 2.39 16.81
N ARG A 387 20.34 2.88 16.06
CA ARG A 387 20.60 4.32 15.93
C ARG A 387 19.49 5.03 15.14
N GLN A 388 19.08 4.49 13.99
CA GLN A 388 18.03 5.08 13.16
C GLN A 388 16.69 5.09 13.89
N ASP A 389 16.37 4.00 14.59
CA ASP A 389 15.16 3.85 15.42
C ASP A 389 15.13 4.89 16.55
N ARG A 390 16.27 5.14 17.20
CA ARG A 390 16.38 6.20 18.23
C ARG A 390 16.24 7.60 17.65
N LEU A 391 16.78 7.86 16.46
CA LEU A 391 16.61 9.15 15.78
C LEU A 391 15.14 9.39 15.42
N LEU A 392 14.46 8.37 14.88
CA LEU A 392 13.04 8.44 14.56
C LEU A 392 12.18 8.62 15.83
N ALA A 393 12.48 7.87 16.90
CA ALA A 393 11.82 8.05 18.20
C ALA A 393 12.00 9.48 18.73
N PHE A 394 13.19 10.06 18.59
CA PHE A 394 13.46 11.43 18.98
C PHE A 394 12.71 12.45 18.09
N GLU A 395 12.61 12.20 16.79
CA GLU A 395 11.82 13.04 15.89
C GLU A 395 10.33 13.02 16.25
N ILE A 396 9.78 11.85 16.62
CA ILE A 396 8.41 11.71 17.13
C ILE A 396 8.25 12.55 18.41
N ALA A 397 9.16 12.44 19.37
CA ALA A 397 9.14 13.24 20.60
C ALA A 397 9.14 14.75 20.31
N ARG A 398 9.97 15.20 19.36
CA ARG A 398 10.04 16.60 18.93
C ARG A 398 8.73 17.07 18.29
N LYS A 399 8.12 16.25 17.43
CA LYS A 399 6.79 16.54 16.84
C LYS A 399 5.71 16.61 17.93
N THR A 400 5.74 15.72 18.91
CA THR A 400 4.79 15.71 20.03
C THR A 400 4.95 16.95 20.93
N GLU A 401 6.19 17.37 21.23
CA GLU A 401 6.45 18.62 21.96
C GLU A 401 5.90 19.83 21.19
N GLN A 402 6.16 19.90 19.89
CA GLN A 402 5.65 20.99 19.05
C GLN A 402 4.12 21.02 19.06
N GLN A 403 3.45 19.87 18.92
CA GLN A 403 1.98 19.76 19.03
C GLN A 403 1.46 20.25 20.39
N MET A 404 2.17 19.94 21.47
CA MET A 404 1.82 20.41 22.82
C MET A 404 1.89 21.93 22.93
N ILE A 405 2.98 22.53 22.42
CA ILE A 405 3.20 23.98 22.44
C ILE A 405 2.17 24.70 21.55
N ASP A 406 1.90 24.17 20.36
CA ASP A 406 0.97 24.79 19.43
C ASP A 406 -0.48 24.72 19.96
N ALA A 407 -0.86 23.60 20.58
CA ALA A 407 -2.13 23.48 21.28
C ALA A 407 -2.25 24.50 22.42
N ALA A 408 -1.22 24.64 23.26
CA ALA A 408 -1.18 25.60 24.35
C ALA A 408 -1.32 27.06 23.87
N LYS A 409 -0.70 27.40 22.74
CA LYS A 409 -0.78 28.74 22.13
C LYS A 409 -2.13 29.02 21.47
N ALA A 410 -2.72 28.03 20.82
CA ALA A 410 -3.98 28.19 20.09
C ALA A 410 -5.16 28.52 21.03
N GLY A 411 -5.15 28.00 22.26
CA GLY A 411 -6.14 28.33 23.29
C GLY A 411 -7.59 27.98 22.94
N GLY A 412 -7.83 27.13 21.93
CA GLY A 412 -9.17 26.73 21.48
C GLY A 412 -9.85 25.73 22.44
N GLU A 413 -11.13 25.42 22.24
CA GLU A 413 -11.98 24.69 23.20
C GLU A 413 -11.40 23.36 23.74
N ASN A 414 -10.54 22.68 22.96
CA ASN A 414 -9.94 21.39 23.32
C ASN A 414 -8.45 21.47 23.69
N TYR A 415 -7.89 22.66 23.89
CA TYR A 415 -6.44 22.82 24.08
C TYR A 415 -5.90 22.02 25.27
N LEU A 416 -6.62 21.99 26.39
CA LEU A 416 -6.22 21.21 27.58
C LEU A 416 -6.17 19.70 27.26
N ALA A 417 -7.12 19.19 26.48
CA ALA A 417 -7.14 17.80 26.06
C ALA A 417 -5.93 17.48 25.17
N CYS A 418 -5.64 18.34 24.19
CA CYS A 418 -4.48 18.20 23.31
C CYS A 418 -3.15 18.25 24.07
N VAL A 419 -3.00 19.20 25.00
CA VAL A 419 -1.80 19.32 25.87
C VAL A 419 -1.67 18.09 26.76
N SER A 420 -2.76 17.60 27.35
CA SER A 420 -2.74 16.40 28.21
C SER A 420 -2.37 15.14 27.41
N LEU A 421 -2.86 15.01 26.17
CA LEU A 421 -2.57 13.90 25.29
C LEU A 421 -1.10 13.90 24.87
N ALA A 422 -0.59 15.05 24.40
CA ALA A 422 0.80 15.20 23.99
C ALA A 422 1.77 15.05 25.17
N GLY A 423 1.41 15.59 26.35
CA GLY A 423 2.18 15.43 27.59
C GLY A 423 2.25 13.96 28.03
N ALA A 424 1.13 13.24 28.02
CA ALA A 424 1.12 11.81 28.33
C ALA A 424 1.97 10.98 27.35
N ALA A 425 1.96 11.32 26.06
CA ALA A 425 2.80 10.66 25.05
C ALA A 425 4.29 10.93 25.26
N LEU A 426 4.69 12.19 25.41
CA LEU A 426 6.10 12.58 25.54
C LEU A 426 6.71 12.12 26.88
N PHE A 427 5.99 12.32 27.99
CA PHE A 427 6.48 11.93 29.32
C PHE A 427 6.49 10.41 29.45
N GLY A 428 5.48 9.74 28.90
CA GLY A 428 5.47 8.29 28.81
C GLY A 428 6.63 7.75 27.99
N GLN A 429 6.99 8.40 26.87
CA GLN A 429 8.17 8.06 26.09
C GLN A 429 9.49 8.25 26.86
N CYS A 430 9.60 9.29 27.69
CA CYS A 430 10.79 9.49 28.53
C CYS A 430 10.99 8.32 29.51
N LEU A 431 9.90 7.75 30.02
CA LEU A 431 9.92 6.62 30.96
C LEU A 431 10.08 5.26 30.25
N ALA A 432 9.31 5.02 29.20
CA ALA A 432 9.31 3.77 28.42
C ALA A 432 10.55 3.64 27.52
N GLY A 433 11.19 4.76 27.18
CA GLY A 433 12.33 4.82 26.26
C GLY A 433 11.94 4.78 24.78
N TRP A 434 10.67 4.58 24.46
CA TRP A 434 10.12 4.53 23.10
C TRP A 434 8.76 5.24 23.05
N PRO A 435 8.34 5.76 21.89
CA PRO A 435 7.03 6.41 21.72
C PRO A 435 5.86 5.54 22.15
N LEU A 436 4.76 6.15 22.62
CA LEU A 436 3.55 5.44 23.06
C LEU A 436 2.33 5.81 22.19
N PRO A 437 1.44 4.84 21.86
CA PRO A 437 0.21 5.09 21.11
C PRO A 437 -0.88 5.65 22.06
N VAL A 438 -0.77 6.93 22.38
CA VAL A 438 -1.68 7.59 23.34
C VAL A 438 -2.98 8.02 22.68
N HIS A 439 -4.08 7.75 23.37
CA HIS A 439 -5.42 8.22 23.00
C HIS A 439 -6.09 8.89 24.19
N GLY A 440 -6.98 9.87 23.95
CA GLY A 440 -7.59 10.70 24.99
C GLY A 440 -8.22 9.92 26.14
N LYS A 441 -8.89 8.79 25.83
CA LYS A 441 -9.50 7.90 26.84
C LYS A 441 -8.49 7.22 27.77
N LEU A 442 -7.24 7.07 27.33
CA LEU A 442 -6.15 6.43 28.09
C LEU A 442 -5.33 7.43 28.90
N VAL A 443 -5.43 8.74 28.60
CA VAL A 443 -4.66 9.80 29.27
C VAL A 443 -4.76 9.73 30.80
N PRO A 444 -5.93 9.54 31.44
CA PRO A 444 -6.00 9.45 32.90
C PRO A 444 -5.20 8.26 33.46
N ARG A 445 -5.30 7.09 32.81
CA ARG A 445 -4.55 5.89 33.23
C ARG A 445 -3.05 6.03 33.00
N LEU A 446 -2.66 6.61 31.86
CA LEU A 446 -1.27 6.92 31.57
C LEU A 446 -0.69 7.93 32.56
N SER A 447 -1.45 8.96 32.93
CA SER A 447 -1.02 9.98 33.90
C SER A 447 -0.79 9.37 35.29
N ALA A 448 -1.68 8.46 35.71
CA ALA A 448 -1.51 7.69 36.94
C ALA A 448 -0.27 6.78 36.88
N TRP A 449 -0.07 6.07 35.76
CA TRP A 449 1.12 5.24 35.55
C TRP A 449 2.42 6.06 35.57
N ILE A 450 2.46 7.20 34.86
CA ILE A 450 3.60 8.14 34.85
C ILE A 450 3.91 8.61 36.28
N SER A 451 2.89 9.02 37.04
CA SER A 451 3.04 9.46 38.43
C SER A 451 3.61 8.36 39.32
N SER A 452 3.09 7.14 39.20
CA SER A 452 3.58 5.97 39.91
C SER A 452 5.06 5.71 39.59
N MET A 453 5.42 5.70 38.30
CA MET A 453 6.79 5.45 37.85
C MET A 453 7.79 6.52 38.31
N LEU A 454 7.38 7.79 38.37
CA LEU A 454 8.23 8.89 38.85
C LEU A 454 8.44 8.84 40.37
N SER A 455 7.45 8.32 41.12
CA SER A 455 7.49 8.19 42.58
C SER A 455 8.35 7.01 43.06
N SER A 456 8.49 5.96 42.24
CA SER A 456 9.34 4.80 42.56
C SER A 456 10.84 5.09 42.41
N PRO A 457 11.72 4.50 43.26
CA PRO A 457 13.16 4.61 43.11
C PRO A 457 13.60 4.01 41.76
N THR A 458 14.46 4.73 41.04
CA THR A 458 14.86 4.43 39.65
C THR A 458 15.31 2.98 39.47
N LYS A 459 14.67 2.27 38.52
CA LYS A 459 15.22 1.05 37.93
C LYS A 459 16.61 1.40 37.34
N SER A 460 17.60 0.52 37.51
CA SER A 460 19.02 0.78 37.14
C SER A 460 19.26 1.05 35.64
N TYR A 461 18.27 0.87 34.78
CA TYR A 461 18.40 1.05 33.33
C TYR A 461 17.20 1.82 32.78
N VAL A 462 17.38 3.14 32.57
CA VAL A 462 16.39 4.02 31.94
C VAL A 462 17.06 4.72 30.77
N ASN A 463 16.53 4.54 29.56
CA ASN A 463 17.11 5.09 28.32
C ASN A 463 17.32 6.62 28.38
N TYR A 464 16.40 7.34 29.03
CA TYR A 464 16.43 8.80 29.17
C TYR A 464 16.52 9.25 30.63
N ALA A 465 17.50 8.73 31.39
CA ALA A 465 17.67 9.05 32.81
C ALA A 465 17.68 10.56 33.12
N ALA A 466 18.33 11.38 32.28
CA ALA A 466 18.36 12.84 32.45
C ALA A 466 16.97 13.47 32.29
N ALA A 467 16.19 13.05 31.28
CA ALA A 467 14.82 13.54 31.07
C ALA A 467 13.88 13.07 32.19
N VAL A 468 14.04 11.84 32.69
CA VAL A 468 13.25 11.35 33.84
C VAL A 468 13.55 12.13 35.12
N ASN A 469 14.78 12.58 35.32
CA ASN A 469 15.12 13.45 36.44
C ASN A 469 14.47 14.84 36.32
N GLU A 470 14.40 15.40 35.12
CA GLU A 470 13.64 16.64 34.84
C GLU A 470 12.16 16.46 35.17
N LEU A 471 11.54 15.36 34.75
CA LEU A 471 10.13 15.05 35.05
C LEU A 471 9.89 14.95 36.56
N ARG A 472 10.82 14.32 37.30
CA ARG A 472 10.72 14.19 38.76
C ARG A 472 10.88 15.53 39.45
N ALA A 473 11.86 16.33 39.05
CA ALA A 473 12.10 17.65 39.62
C ALA A 473 10.91 18.60 39.40
N ALA A 474 10.26 18.52 38.24
CA ALA A 474 9.09 19.32 37.91
C ALA A 474 7.76 18.78 38.48
N LYS A 475 7.76 17.60 39.13
CA LYS A 475 6.54 16.88 39.55
C LYS A 475 5.54 16.71 38.38
N ALA A 476 6.06 16.43 37.19
CA ALA A 476 5.30 16.42 35.95
C ALA A 476 4.13 15.39 35.96
N GLY A 477 4.27 14.28 36.69
CA GLY A 477 3.20 13.30 36.84
C GLY A 477 1.97 13.85 37.58
N GLU A 478 2.20 14.56 38.69
CA GLU A 478 1.12 15.19 39.47
C GLU A 478 0.42 16.26 38.64
N GLN A 479 1.20 17.12 37.98
CA GLN A 479 0.69 18.17 37.09
C GLN A 479 -0.12 17.61 35.92
N LEU A 480 0.35 16.52 35.30
CA LEU A 480 -0.36 15.87 34.20
C LEU A 480 -1.66 15.19 34.68
N THR A 481 -1.65 14.60 35.87
CA THR A 481 -2.84 13.99 36.48
C THR A 481 -3.89 15.06 36.80
N GLU A 482 -3.46 16.20 37.36
CA GLU A 482 -4.33 17.36 37.60
C GLU A 482 -4.94 17.88 36.29
N LEU A 483 -4.13 18.02 35.23
CA LEU A 483 -4.61 18.45 33.92
C LEU A 483 -5.62 17.45 33.32
N ALA A 484 -5.35 16.15 33.41
CA ALA A 484 -6.25 15.10 32.94
C ALA A 484 -7.60 15.12 33.69
N GLU A 485 -7.58 15.38 35.00
CA GLU A 485 -8.80 15.58 35.77
C GLU A 485 -9.60 16.80 35.34
N LEU A 486 -8.93 17.92 35.07
CA LEU A 486 -9.59 19.14 34.57
C LEU A 486 -10.29 18.88 33.23
N VAL A 487 -9.64 18.15 32.33
CA VAL A 487 -10.24 17.72 31.04
C VAL A 487 -11.47 16.84 31.29
N MET A 488 -11.38 15.85 32.18
CA MET A 488 -12.52 14.98 32.49
C MET A 488 -13.68 15.72 33.16
N LYS A 489 -13.39 16.68 34.05
CA LYS A 489 -14.40 17.53 34.70
C LYS A 489 -15.10 18.44 33.68
N GLY A 490 -14.34 19.02 32.75
CA GLY A 490 -14.87 19.82 31.64
C GLY A 490 -15.75 19.02 30.68
N ALA A 491 -15.37 17.78 30.36
CA ALA A 491 -16.17 16.91 29.48
C ALA A 491 -17.51 16.46 30.12
N ARG A 492 -17.59 16.40 31.46
CA ARG A 492 -18.81 15.97 32.19
C ARG A 492 -19.77 17.11 32.52
N ARG A 493 -19.27 18.34 32.64
CA ARG A 493 -20.08 19.54 32.89
C ARG A 493 -20.08 20.38 31.62
N GLY A 494 -21.06 20.17 30.75
CA GLY A 494 -21.28 21.06 29.61
C GLY A 494 -21.43 22.49 30.09
N GLY A 495 -20.35 23.28 29.95
CA GLY A 495 -20.36 24.73 30.11
C GLY A 495 -20.66 25.30 31.50
N ASP A 496 -20.24 24.69 32.61
CA ASP A 496 -20.39 25.36 33.92
C ASP A 496 -19.12 25.38 34.79
N LYS A 497 -18.96 26.52 35.45
CA LYS A 497 -17.72 27.14 35.96
C LYS A 497 -16.77 26.18 36.68
N SER A 498 -15.62 25.93 36.05
CA SER A 498 -14.42 25.41 36.72
C SER A 498 -14.08 26.29 37.93
N VAL A 499 -13.99 25.68 39.12
CA VAL A 499 -13.54 26.33 40.36
C VAL A 499 -12.07 26.79 40.27
N VAL A 500 -11.31 26.22 39.33
CA VAL A 500 -9.93 26.61 39.05
C VAL A 500 -9.92 27.81 38.10
N SER A 501 -9.26 28.89 38.53
CA SER A 501 -9.04 30.12 37.75
C SER A 501 -8.37 29.80 36.41
N GLU A 502 -8.81 30.44 35.32
CA GLU A 502 -8.18 30.31 33.99
C GLU A 502 -6.68 30.64 34.01
N LEU A 503 -6.26 31.56 34.89
CA LEU A 503 -4.85 31.86 35.13
C LEU A 503 -4.06 30.66 35.67
N ALA A 504 -4.65 29.88 36.58
CA ALA A 504 -4.00 28.69 37.16
C ALA A 504 -3.93 27.54 36.13
N LYS A 505 -4.94 27.39 35.28
CA LYS A 505 -4.90 26.42 34.17
C LYS A 505 -3.80 26.76 33.17
N LYS A 506 -3.67 28.05 32.83
CA LYS A 506 -2.66 28.53 31.91
C LYS A 506 -1.25 28.34 32.49
N ASP A 507 -1.04 28.68 33.75
CA ASP A 507 0.24 28.45 34.44
C ASP A 507 0.62 26.96 34.49
N LEU A 508 -0.34 26.07 34.78
CA LEU A 508 -0.14 24.62 34.74
C LEU A 508 0.29 24.14 33.33
N VAL A 509 -0.36 24.62 32.28
CA VAL A 509 -0.03 24.30 30.89
C VAL A 509 1.36 24.82 30.52
N ASP A 510 1.68 26.06 30.87
CA ASP A 510 2.98 26.67 30.59
C ASP A 510 4.12 25.92 31.31
N GLN A 511 3.89 25.48 32.55
CA GLN A 511 4.84 24.65 33.31
C GLN A 511 5.05 23.27 32.66
N LEU A 512 3.98 22.64 32.19
CA LEU A 512 4.04 21.36 31.49
C LEU A 512 4.79 21.50 30.16
N CYS A 513 4.52 22.54 29.37
CA CYS A 513 5.25 22.84 28.13
C CYS A 513 6.73 23.11 28.39
N ALA A 514 7.07 23.91 29.41
CA ALA A 514 8.45 24.17 29.77
C ALA A 514 9.19 22.89 30.18
N THR A 515 8.49 21.99 30.89
CA THR A 515 9.02 20.69 31.28
C THR A 515 9.24 19.78 30.06
N ALA A 516 8.30 19.75 29.11
CA ALA A 516 8.45 19.05 27.85
C ALA A 516 9.72 19.49 27.09
N SER A 517 9.95 20.80 26.98
CA SER A 517 11.15 21.35 26.32
C SER A 517 12.46 21.05 27.07
N ARG A 518 12.43 20.94 28.42
CA ARG A 518 13.60 20.47 29.19
C ARG A 518 13.86 18.99 28.95
N CYS A 519 12.81 18.16 28.95
CA CYS A 519 12.93 16.73 28.68
C CYS A 519 13.49 16.45 27.29
N LEU A 520 13.00 17.14 26.26
CA LEU A 520 13.47 16.96 24.89
C LEU A 520 14.97 17.30 24.76
N ARG A 521 15.41 18.42 25.36
CA ARG A 521 16.84 18.77 25.41
C ARG A 521 17.67 17.71 26.14
N ALA A 522 17.16 17.15 27.24
CA ALA A 522 17.83 16.08 27.97
C ALA A 522 17.91 14.77 27.17
N MET A 523 16.89 14.46 26.35
CA MET A 523 16.92 13.32 25.43
C MET A 523 17.98 13.49 24.33
N GLU A 524 18.14 14.72 23.81
CA GLU A 524 19.13 15.05 22.77
C GLU A 524 20.58 14.83 23.27
N VAL A 525 20.88 15.28 24.50
CA VAL A 525 22.22 15.11 25.12
C VAL A 525 22.57 13.62 25.32
N ASN A 526 21.59 12.77 25.60
CA ASN A 526 21.79 11.32 25.69
C ASN A 526 22.03 10.68 24.31
N SER A 527 21.41 11.19 23.24
CA SER A 527 21.59 10.68 21.89
C SER A 527 23.03 10.88 21.38
N GLY A 528 23.67 12.01 21.74
CA GLY A 528 25.04 12.34 21.36
C GLY A 528 26.12 11.56 22.11
N LYS A 529 25.85 11.09 23.34
CA LYS A 529 26.81 10.29 24.13
C LYS A 529 26.90 8.82 23.71
N SER A 530 25.93 8.32 22.93
CA SER A 530 26.01 6.97 22.36
C SER A 530 26.97 6.85 21.16
N SER A 531 27.72 7.91 20.83
CA SER A 531 28.63 7.94 19.67
C SER A 531 30.03 7.39 19.94
N THR A 532 30.32 6.88 21.15
CA THR A 532 31.66 6.41 21.53
C THR A 532 31.71 5.00 22.12
N ASP A 533 30.62 4.22 22.02
CA ASP A 533 30.62 2.80 22.38
C ASP A 533 30.33 1.91 21.15
#